data_AF-A0A963A9R1-F1
#
_entry.id   AF-A0A963A9R1-F1
#
_cell.length_a   1.000
_cell.length_b   1.000
_cell.length_c   1.000
_cell.angle_alpha   90.00
_cell.angle_beta   90.00
_cell.angle_gamma   90.00
#
_symmetry.space_group_name_H-M   'P 1'
#
loop_
_entity.id
_entity.type
_entity.pdbx_description
1 polymer ?
#
loop_
_entity_poly.entity_id
_entity_poly.type
_entity_poly.pdbx_seq_one_letter_code
_entity_poly.pdbx_strand_id
1 'polypeptide(L)'
;MDHASILRLMHCPALAAAGEQAPVLRETHISWVILAGELAYKIKKPLDFGFLDFSTLERRRFFCEQELALNRRFAPELYQAVVPITREAHGPSLDGRGTVIDYAVRMRRFDERQLLSNIAARGQLDRALVRALGQELARQQAAASACYPDAEAAQAGSPASLRAAIVQNFVQARGYALQPAEQQLLAEVEDWTLARLRQLTPLLVQRAASGHVLDGHGDAHLGNIALVDGRVRLFDCVEFNPGMRIMDGIAEIAFLCMDLQARGHRRECHWLLGDYLEYRGDYAGLALLDLYRSYYAMVRAKVALLREPAGNPDLAAGDAYREFSRYLQLARRYAGHPPAFLAITHGVSGSGKSTVADRLAGAAGALRIRSDVERKRLFGLAPEQRSAPGDEARLYGSAMSR
;
A
#
# COMPACT_ATOMS: atom_id res chain seq x y z
N MET A 1 -9.05 26.70 -0.63
CA MET A 1 -10.29 27.06 0.11
C MET A 1 -10.15 26.77 1.59
N ASP A 2 -11.01 27.34 2.45
CA ASP A 2 -11.13 26.99 3.87
C ASP A 2 -12.29 26.01 4.14
N HIS A 3 -12.37 25.48 5.36
CA HIS A 3 -13.41 24.53 5.77
C HIS A 3 -14.82 25.13 5.62
N ALA A 4 -15.02 26.41 5.96
CA ALA A 4 -16.31 27.08 5.80
C ALA A 4 -16.76 27.13 4.33
N SER A 5 -15.84 27.31 3.39
CA SER A 5 -16.14 27.26 1.95
C SER A 5 -16.51 25.86 1.47
N ILE A 6 -15.92 24.80 2.04
CA ILE A 6 -16.31 23.41 1.77
C ILE A 6 -17.74 23.14 2.24
N LEU A 7 -18.10 23.58 3.45
CA LEU A 7 -19.47 23.42 3.97
C LEU A 7 -20.49 24.13 3.06
N ARG A 8 -20.17 25.34 2.57
CA ARG A 8 -21.01 26.02 1.57
C ARG A 8 -21.09 25.26 0.24
N LEU A 9 -19.96 24.71 -0.22
CA LEU A 9 -19.93 23.93 -1.46
C LEU A 9 -20.86 22.71 -1.39
N MET A 10 -20.98 22.04 -0.23
CA MET A 10 -21.87 20.89 -0.05
C MET A 10 -23.35 21.19 -0.33
N HIS A 11 -23.74 22.47 -0.29
CA HIS A 11 -25.11 22.92 -0.59
C HIS A 11 -25.29 23.40 -2.03
N CYS A 12 -24.28 23.25 -2.91
CA CYS A 12 -24.41 23.70 -4.28
C CYS A 12 -25.41 22.81 -5.07
N PRO A 13 -26.13 23.38 -6.07
CA PRO A 13 -27.13 22.65 -6.83
C PRO A 13 -26.60 21.38 -7.50
N ALA A 14 -25.35 21.40 -7.97
CA ALA A 14 -24.73 20.26 -8.65
C ALA A 14 -24.57 19.04 -7.72
N LEU A 15 -24.25 19.25 -6.44
CA LEU A 15 -24.15 18.18 -5.45
C LEU A 15 -25.52 17.73 -4.93
N ALA A 16 -26.45 18.67 -4.77
CA ALA A 16 -27.82 18.36 -4.37
C ALA A 16 -28.57 17.54 -5.44
N ALA A 17 -28.27 17.77 -6.73
CA ALA A 17 -28.84 17.02 -7.84
C ALA A 17 -28.21 15.62 -8.03
N ALA A 18 -27.11 15.31 -7.34
CA ALA A 18 -26.39 14.05 -7.52
C ALA A 18 -27.10 12.84 -6.91
N GLY A 19 -28.06 13.03 -5.99
CA GLY A 19 -28.88 11.96 -5.42
C GLY A 19 -29.84 12.46 -4.34
N GLU A 20 -30.73 11.57 -3.87
CA GLU A 20 -31.76 11.90 -2.87
C GLU A 20 -31.19 12.12 -1.46
N GLN A 21 -30.01 11.57 -1.17
CA GLN A 21 -29.33 11.71 0.12
C GLN A 21 -28.45 12.95 0.15
N ALA A 22 -28.47 13.65 1.29
CA ALA A 22 -27.59 14.79 1.52
C ALA A 22 -26.10 14.41 1.36
N PRO A 23 -25.27 15.29 0.76
CA PRO A 23 -23.84 15.05 0.65
C PRO A 23 -23.17 14.84 2.01
N VAL A 24 -22.18 13.95 2.05
CA VAL A 24 -21.43 13.61 3.27
C VAL A 24 -19.98 14.04 3.12
N LEU A 25 -19.47 14.80 4.09
CA LEU A 25 -18.07 15.19 4.14
C LEU A 25 -17.24 14.17 4.92
N ARG A 26 -16.13 13.75 4.31
CA ARG A 26 -15.04 13.03 4.97
C ARG A 26 -13.80 13.91 4.94
N GLU A 27 -13.06 13.92 6.04
CA GLU A 27 -11.84 14.71 6.15
C GLU A 27 -10.65 13.80 6.38
N THR A 28 -9.58 14.05 5.62
CA THR A 28 -8.27 13.42 5.80
C THR A 28 -7.26 14.47 6.24
N HIS A 29 -6.02 14.07 6.49
CA HIS A 29 -4.95 15.01 6.86
C HIS A 29 -4.68 16.06 5.77
N ILE A 30 -4.83 15.70 4.49
CA ILE A 30 -4.43 16.54 3.34
C ILE A 30 -5.58 16.89 2.37
N SER A 31 -6.78 16.37 2.59
CA SER A 31 -7.90 16.54 1.66
C SER A 31 -9.27 16.47 2.35
N TRP A 32 -10.25 17.10 1.73
CA TRP A 32 -11.68 16.89 1.98
C TRP A 32 -12.25 16.00 0.87
N VAL A 33 -13.14 15.07 1.23
CA VAL A 33 -13.84 14.21 0.27
C VAL A 33 -15.34 14.38 0.48
N ILE A 34 -16.03 14.91 -0.54
CA ILE A 34 -17.48 15.06 -0.52
C ILE A 34 -18.10 13.87 -1.27
N LEU A 35 -18.92 13.08 -0.59
CA LEU A 35 -19.68 11.98 -1.16
C LEU A 35 -21.09 12.47 -1.50
N ALA A 36 -21.51 12.40 -2.76
CA ALA A 36 -22.82 12.87 -3.21
C ALA A 36 -23.40 11.93 -4.28
N GLY A 37 -24.49 11.24 -3.95
CA GLY A 37 -25.04 10.17 -4.80
C GLY A 37 -23.98 9.13 -5.18
N GLU A 38 -23.83 8.90 -6.48
CA GLU A 38 -22.87 7.98 -7.11
C GLU A 38 -21.46 8.58 -7.30
N LEU A 39 -21.24 9.83 -6.86
CA LEU A 39 -19.99 10.56 -7.07
C LEU A 39 -19.28 10.88 -5.75
N ALA A 40 -17.97 11.02 -5.85
CA ALA A 40 -17.11 11.54 -4.80
C ALA A 40 -16.22 12.66 -5.38
N TYR A 41 -15.96 13.70 -4.59
CA TYR A 41 -15.13 14.83 -4.98
C TYR A 41 -14.04 15.03 -3.95
N LYS A 42 -12.79 14.77 -4.34
CA LYS A 42 -11.63 14.97 -3.47
C LYS A 42 -10.97 16.32 -3.74
N ILE A 43 -10.84 17.12 -2.70
CA ILE A 43 -10.38 18.51 -2.74
C ILE A 43 -9.18 18.63 -1.81
N LYS A 44 -8.08 19.18 -2.32
CA LYS A 44 -6.83 19.30 -1.58
C LYS A 44 -6.87 20.47 -0.60
N LYS A 45 -6.40 20.26 0.63
CA LYS A 45 -6.28 21.32 1.64
C LYS A 45 -5.15 22.29 1.26
N PRO A 46 -5.28 23.61 1.45
CA PRO A 46 -4.24 24.57 1.10
C PRO A 46 -3.14 24.62 2.17
N LEU A 47 -2.30 23.58 2.23
CA LEU A 47 -1.26 23.42 3.25
C LEU A 47 0.10 23.07 2.64
N ASP A 48 1.16 23.21 3.44
CA ASP A 48 2.52 22.80 3.11
C ASP A 48 3.13 22.07 4.31
N PHE A 49 3.53 20.82 4.09
CA PHE A 49 4.19 19.97 5.09
C PHE A 49 5.68 19.73 4.77
N GLY A 50 6.26 20.44 3.80
CA GLY A 50 7.65 20.30 3.34
C GLY A 50 7.89 19.09 2.44
N PHE A 51 7.20 17.97 2.67
CA PHE A 51 7.16 16.82 1.75
C PHE A 51 5.98 16.87 0.77
N LEU A 52 5.09 17.85 0.95
CA LEU A 52 3.87 18.06 0.19
C LEU A 52 3.51 19.55 0.23
N ASP A 53 3.24 20.15 -0.93
CA ASP A 53 2.87 21.56 -1.02
C ASP A 53 1.62 21.76 -1.90
N PHE A 54 0.51 22.07 -1.24
CA PHE A 54 -0.80 22.40 -1.83
C PHE A 54 -1.17 23.87 -1.58
N SER A 55 -0.22 24.72 -1.20
CA SER A 55 -0.47 26.10 -0.76
C SER A 55 -1.13 26.97 -1.84
N THR A 56 -0.70 26.84 -3.10
CA THR A 56 -1.24 27.63 -4.21
C THR A 56 -2.31 26.91 -5.02
N LEU A 57 -3.13 27.67 -5.73
CA LEU A 57 -4.18 27.14 -6.60
C LEU A 57 -3.58 26.31 -7.75
N GLU A 58 -2.47 26.77 -8.30
CA GLU A 58 -1.73 26.10 -9.39
C GLU A 58 -1.19 24.75 -8.93
N ARG A 59 -0.63 24.68 -7.71
CA ARG A 59 -0.15 23.43 -7.12
C ARG A 59 -1.29 22.45 -6.87
N ARG A 60 -2.43 22.92 -6.35
CA ARG A 60 -3.61 22.06 -6.17
C ARG A 60 -4.14 21.52 -7.50
N ARG A 61 -4.18 22.36 -8.55
CA ARG A 61 -4.53 21.89 -9.90
C ARG A 61 -3.57 20.80 -10.36
N PHE A 62 -2.26 21.06 -10.31
CA PHE A 62 -1.22 20.13 -10.73
C PHE A 62 -1.37 18.78 -10.02
N PHE A 63 -1.50 18.78 -8.70
CA PHE A 63 -1.64 17.53 -7.97
C PHE A 63 -3.00 16.84 -8.17
N CYS A 64 -4.09 17.57 -8.46
CA CYS A 64 -5.34 16.94 -8.88
C CYS A 64 -5.18 16.21 -10.23
N GLU A 65 -4.45 16.82 -11.18
CA GLU A 65 -4.15 16.21 -12.48
C GLU A 65 -3.22 14.99 -12.32
N GLN A 66 -2.20 15.07 -11.44
CA GLN A 66 -1.33 13.94 -11.10
C GLN A 66 -2.10 12.80 -10.42
N GLU A 67 -2.98 13.12 -9.48
CA GLU A 67 -3.82 12.12 -8.81
C GLU A 67 -4.70 11.37 -9.81
N LEU A 68 -5.35 12.11 -10.72
CA LEU A 68 -6.15 11.53 -11.81
C LEU A 68 -5.30 10.63 -12.71
N ALA A 69 -4.15 11.10 -13.18
CA ALA A 69 -3.28 10.36 -14.09
C ALA A 69 -2.74 9.06 -13.45
N LEU A 70 -2.22 9.16 -12.22
CA LEU A 70 -1.60 8.04 -11.53
C LEU A 70 -2.63 6.99 -11.10
N ASN A 71 -3.76 7.42 -10.54
CA ASN A 71 -4.76 6.48 -10.05
C ASN A 71 -5.52 5.76 -11.16
N ARG A 72 -5.59 6.32 -12.37
CA ARG A 72 -6.14 5.62 -13.54
C ARG A 72 -5.36 4.37 -13.93
N ARG A 73 -4.12 4.21 -13.46
CA ARG A 73 -3.35 2.96 -13.62
C ARG A 73 -3.93 1.83 -12.78
N PHE A 74 -4.53 2.17 -11.63
CA PHE A 74 -5.03 1.21 -10.64
C PHE A 74 -6.55 1.00 -10.72
N ALA A 75 -7.31 2.08 -10.91
CA ALA A 75 -8.76 2.07 -10.94
C ALA A 75 -9.31 3.12 -11.93
N PRO A 76 -9.10 2.95 -13.26
CA PRO A 76 -9.53 3.92 -14.26
C PRO A 76 -11.04 4.23 -14.23
N GLU A 77 -11.85 3.27 -13.83
CA GLU A 77 -13.30 3.40 -13.67
C GLU A 77 -13.72 4.26 -12.46
N LEU A 78 -12.82 4.46 -11.49
CA LEU A 78 -13.08 5.32 -10.34
C LEU A 78 -12.70 6.77 -10.63
N TYR A 79 -11.64 7.03 -11.39
CA TYR A 79 -11.08 8.38 -11.55
C TYR A 79 -11.52 9.05 -12.87
N GLN A 80 -12.52 9.94 -12.77
CA GLN A 80 -13.25 10.43 -13.95
C GLN A 80 -12.68 11.72 -14.53
N ALA A 81 -12.44 12.75 -13.73
CA ALA A 81 -11.99 14.06 -14.22
C ALA A 81 -11.43 14.94 -13.09
N VAL A 82 -10.65 15.96 -13.46
CA VAL A 82 -10.42 17.13 -12.59
C VAL A 82 -11.45 18.19 -12.98
N VAL A 83 -12.20 18.69 -12.00
CA VAL A 83 -13.25 19.71 -12.22
C VAL A 83 -12.89 20.99 -11.44
N PRO A 84 -13.11 22.18 -12.03
CA PRO A 84 -12.92 23.43 -11.32
C PRO A 84 -14.02 23.62 -10.28
N ILE A 85 -13.67 24.29 -9.18
CA ILE A 85 -14.60 24.84 -8.20
C ILE A 85 -14.60 26.35 -8.42
N THR A 86 -15.76 26.91 -8.77
CA THR A 86 -15.90 28.33 -9.08
C THR A 86 -16.62 29.09 -7.98
N ARG A 87 -16.34 30.38 -7.85
CA ARG A 87 -17.11 31.31 -7.04
C ARG A 87 -18.25 31.87 -7.89
N GLU A 88 -19.48 31.58 -7.51
CA GLU A 88 -20.69 32.14 -8.11
C GLU A 88 -21.38 33.13 -7.16
N ALA A 89 -22.40 33.84 -7.66
CA ALA A 89 -23.19 34.79 -6.88
C ALA A 89 -23.84 34.15 -5.62
N HIS A 90 -24.16 32.86 -5.69
CA HIS A 90 -24.85 32.13 -4.62
C HIS A 90 -23.89 31.27 -3.77
N GLY A 91 -22.58 31.38 -4.00
CA GLY A 91 -21.55 30.61 -3.30
C GLY A 91 -20.70 29.73 -4.23
N PRO A 92 -19.86 28.85 -3.67
CA PRO A 92 -19.04 27.92 -4.44
C PRO A 92 -19.89 26.93 -5.24
N SER A 93 -19.51 26.67 -6.50
CA SER A 93 -20.14 25.67 -7.36
C SER A 93 -19.10 24.74 -7.98
N LEU A 94 -19.51 23.51 -8.28
CA LEU A 94 -18.74 22.59 -9.11
C LEU A 94 -18.95 22.93 -10.58
N ASP A 95 -17.86 23.01 -11.34
CA ASP A 95 -17.86 23.19 -12.79
C ASP A 95 -18.72 24.39 -13.27
N GLY A 96 -18.74 25.46 -12.47
CA GLY A 96 -19.49 26.68 -12.79
C GLY A 96 -18.76 27.59 -13.77
N ARG A 97 -19.31 28.78 -14.01
CA ARG A 97 -18.82 29.76 -14.99
C ARG A 97 -18.07 30.94 -14.35
N GLY A 98 -18.11 31.06 -13.03
CA GLY A 98 -17.43 32.09 -12.26
C GLY A 98 -15.92 31.87 -12.15
N THR A 99 -15.27 32.69 -11.32
CA THR A 99 -13.82 32.60 -11.10
C THR A 99 -13.45 31.30 -10.39
N VAL A 100 -12.47 30.57 -10.93
CA VAL A 100 -11.95 29.35 -10.29
C VAL A 100 -11.28 29.70 -8.95
N ILE A 101 -11.73 29.04 -7.88
CA ILE A 101 -11.20 29.20 -6.52
C ILE A 101 -10.53 27.93 -5.99
N ASP A 102 -10.81 26.77 -6.60
CA ASP A 102 -10.13 25.51 -6.30
C ASP A 102 -10.37 24.46 -7.40
N TYR A 103 -9.84 23.26 -7.20
CA TYR A 103 -10.10 22.10 -8.07
C TYR A 103 -10.49 20.88 -7.23
N ALA A 104 -11.27 19.98 -7.83
CA ALA A 104 -11.59 18.67 -7.26
C ALA A 104 -11.27 17.54 -8.24
N VAL A 105 -10.85 16.40 -7.72
CA VAL A 105 -10.85 15.13 -8.48
C VAL A 105 -12.25 14.53 -8.35
N ARG A 106 -12.99 14.48 -9.46
CA ARG A 106 -14.29 13.81 -9.57
C ARG A 106 -14.07 12.31 -9.73
N MET A 107 -14.69 11.53 -8.86
CA MET A 107 -14.57 10.09 -8.78
C MET A 107 -15.94 9.42 -8.78
N ARG A 108 -16.01 8.18 -9.30
CA ARG A 108 -17.14 7.28 -9.03
C ARG A 108 -17.05 6.83 -7.58
N ARG A 109 -18.12 7.03 -6.81
CA ARG A 109 -18.24 6.53 -5.45
C ARG A 109 -18.42 5.00 -5.47
N PHE A 110 -17.95 4.34 -4.43
CA PHE A 110 -18.26 2.94 -4.16
C PHE A 110 -18.70 2.78 -2.69
N ASP A 111 -19.30 1.65 -2.37
CA ASP A 111 -19.77 1.35 -1.02
C ASP A 111 -18.59 1.23 -0.05
N GLU A 112 -18.53 2.12 0.95
CA GLU A 112 -17.47 2.12 1.97
C GLU A 112 -17.37 0.76 2.70
N ARG A 113 -18.45 -0.03 2.77
CA ARG A 113 -18.41 -1.39 3.35
C ARG A 113 -17.52 -2.35 2.59
N GLN A 114 -17.23 -2.06 1.32
CA GLN A 114 -16.37 -2.84 0.43
C GLN A 114 -14.88 -2.45 0.51
N LEU A 115 -14.53 -1.43 1.30
CA LEU A 115 -13.13 -1.19 1.67
C LEU A 115 -12.57 -2.44 2.36
N LEU A 116 -11.39 -2.88 1.96
CA LEU A 116 -10.78 -4.10 2.49
C LEU A 116 -10.47 -3.99 3.98
N SER A 117 -10.22 -2.78 4.49
CA SER A 117 -10.12 -2.49 5.92
C SER A 117 -11.42 -2.81 6.66
N ASN A 118 -12.57 -2.48 6.08
CA ASN A 118 -13.89 -2.73 6.66
C ASN A 118 -14.30 -4.20 6.52
N ILE A 119 -13.95 -4.86 5.41
CA ILE A 119 -14.11 -6.31 5.24
C ILE A 119 -13.26 -7.07 6.28
N ALA A 120 -12.02 -6.66 6.47
CA ALA A 120 -11.10 -7.21 7.46
C ALA A 120 -11.64 -7.09 8.88
N ALA A 121 -12.14 -5.89 9.25
CA ALA A 121 -12.73 -5.65 10.56
C ALA A 121 -13.95 -6.56 10.86
N ARG A 122 -14.66 -7.01 9.83
CA ARG A 122 -15.77 -7.98 9.96
C ARG A 122 -15.32 -9.45 9.90
N GLY A 123 -14.03 -9.73 9.77
CA GLY A 123 -13.50 -11.09 9.64
C GLY A 123 -13.82 -11.76 8.30
N GLN A 124 -14.10 -10.98 7.25
CA GLN A 124 -14.60 -11.47 5.96
C GLN A 124 -13.52 -11.52 4.86
N LEU A 125 -12.24 -11.46 5.21
CA LEU A 125 -11.13 -11.70 4.28
C LEU A 125 -11.01 -13.20 3.98
N ASP A 126 -11.89 -13.72 3.14
CA ASP A 126 -11.86 -15.13 2.75
C ASP A 126 -10.67 -15.46 1.83
N ARG A 127 -10.46 -16.77 1.63
CA ARG A 127 -9.34 -17.28 0.82
C ARG A 127 -9.37 -16.80 -0.63
N ALA A 128 -10.56 -16.66 -1.22
CA ALA A 128 -10.72 -16.28 -2.63
C ALA A 128 -10.40 -14.79 -2.81
N LEU A 129 -10.89 -13.94 -1.91
CA LEU A 129 -10.58 -12.51 -1.89
C LEU A 129 -9.09 -12.27 -1.69
N VAL A 130 -8.45 -12.96 -0.74
CA VAL A 130 -7.00 -12.84 -0.52
C VAL A 130 -6.20 -13.28 -1.75
N ARG A 131 -6.65 -14.31 -2.47
CA ARG A 131 -6.02 -14.74 -3.73
C ARG A 131 -6.17 -13.69 -4.82
N ALA A 132 -7.37 -13.13 -4.98
CA ALA A 132 -7.64 -12.05 -5.94
C ALA A 132 -6.80 -10.80 -5.63
N LEU A 133 -6.56 -10.51 -4.36
CA LEU A 133 -5.68 -9.43 -3.92
C LEU A 133 -4.22 -9.68 -4.29
N GLY A 134 -3.70 -10.89 -4.06
CA GLY A 134 -2.34 -11.27 -4.47
C GLY A 134 -2.15 -11.23 -5.99
N GLN A 135 -3.15 -11.69 -6.75
CA GLN A 135 -3.21 -11.61 -8.21
C GLN A 135 -3.18 -10.17 -8.71
N GLU A 136 -4.04 -9.31 -8.16
CA GLU A 136 -4.13 -7.92 -8.59
C GLU A 136 -2.84 -7.16 -8.30
N LEU A 137 -2.23 -7.36 -7.13
CA LEU A 137 -0.94 -6.75 -6.80
C LEU A 137 0.16 -7.21 -7.76
N ALA A 138 0.24 -8.51 -8.04
CA ALA A 138 1.21 -9.06 -8.97
C ALA A 138 1.02 -8.50 -10.40
N ARG A 139 -0.25 -8.39 -10.85
CA ARG A 139 -0.61 -7.83 -12.15
C ARG A 139 -0.24 -6.35 -12.27
N GLN A 140 -0.53 -5.56 -11.24
CA GLN A 140 -0.21 -4.13 -11.21
C GLN A 140 1.30 -3.90 -11.29
N GLN A 141 2.07 -4.66 -10.51
CA GLN A 141 3.52 -4.55 -10.52
C GLN A 141 4.16 -5.03 -11.83
N ALA A 142 3.60 -6.07 -12.47
CA ALA A 142 4.05 -6.51 -13.78
C ALA A 142 3.77 -5.47 -14.89
N ALA A 143 2.75 -4.63 -14.72
CA ALA A 143 2.42 -3.52 -15.63
C ALA A 143 3.08 -2.19 -15.26
N ALA A 144 3.75 -2.10 -14.10
CA ALA A 144 4.39 -0.88 -13.63
C ALA A 144 5.69 -0.61 -14.39
N SER A 145 6.01 0.66 -14.59
CA SER A 145 7.29 1.07 -15.17
C SER A 145 8.43 0.72 -14.22
N ALA A 146 9.43 -0.01 -14.73
CA ALA A 146 10.69 -0.21 -14.02
C ALA A 146 11.48 1.11 -13.97
N CYS A 147 12.15 1.34 -12.85
CA CYS A 147 13.04 2.47 -12.63
C CYS A 147 14.44 1.95 -12.29
N TYR A 148 15.45 2.69 -12.72
CA TYR A 148 16.86 2.33 -12.56
C TYR A 148 17.61 3.47 -11.86
N PRO A 149 17.27 3.76 -10.59
CA PRO A 149 17.90 4.86 -9.89
C PRO A 149 19.39 4.58 -9.67
N ASP A 150 20.20 5.62 -9.74
CA ASP A 150 21.60 5.53 -9.31
C ASP A 150 21.63 5.21 -7.81
N ALA A 151 22.40 4.19 -7.45
CA ALA A 151 22.50 3.68 -6.09
C ALA A 151 23.03 4.71 -5.09
N GLU A 152 23.97 5.57 -5.52
CA GLU A 152 24.62 6.56 -4.67
C GLU A 152 23.87 7.89 -4.67
N ALA A 153 23.07 8.16 -5.70
CA ALA A 153 22.22 9.33 -5.74
C ALA A 153 20.99 9.17 -4.82
N ALA A 154 20.55 10.27 -4.19
CA ALA A 154 19.32 10.31 -3.40
C ALA A 154 18.03 10.33 -4.28
N GLN A 155 18.03 9.59 -5.39
CA GLN A 155 16.89 9.44 -6.30
C GLN A 155 15.84 8.50 -5.71
N ALA A 156 14.57 8.71 -6.06
CA ALA A 156 13.47 7.84 -5.62
C ALA A 156 13.74 6.38 -6.00
N GLY A 157 13.54 5.47 -5.05
CA GLY A 157 13.81 4.04 -5.21
C GLY A 157 15.28 3.62 -5.00
N SER A 158 16.21 4.55 -4.79
CA SER A 158 17.61 4.20 -4.51
C SER A 158 17.80 3.71 -3.06
N PRO A 159 18.86 2.90 -2.78
CA PRO A 159 19.23 2.55 -1.41
C PRO A 159 19.51 3.78 -0.54
N ALA A 160 20.11 4.84 -1.10
CA ALA A 160 20.37 6.09 -0.39
C ALA A 160 19.06 6.81 0.01
N SER A 161 18.07 6.85 -0.88
CA SER A 161 16.75 7.42 -0.60
C SER A 161 16.00 6.62 0.47
N LEU A 162 16.02 5.27 0.38
CA LEU A 162 15.45 4.40 1.41
C LEU A 162 16.11 4.63 2.78
N ARG A 163 17.45 4.75 2.82
CA ARG A 163 18.18 5.07 4.06
C ARG A 163 17.71 6.38 4.67
N ALA A 164 17.59 7.43 3.86
CA ALA A 164 17.13 8.73 4.32
C ALA A 164 15.71 8.66 4.90
N ALA A 165 14.78 7.97 4.22
CA ALA A 165 13.41 7.78 4.69
C ALA A 165 13.35 6.97 6.01
N ILE A 166 14.17 5.93 6.14
CA ILE A 166 14.30 5.14 7.37
C ILE A 166 14.77 6.04 8.52
N VAL A 167 15.87 6.76 8.35
CA VAL A 167 16.44 7.64 9.39
C VAL A 167 15.44 8.72 9.80
N GLN A 168 14.75 9.32 8.83
CA GLN A 168 13.76 10.35 9.10
C GLN A 168 12.63 9.85 10.01
N ASN A 169 12.19 8.59 9.88
CA ASN A 169 11.17 8.02 10.75
C ASN A 169 11.58 8.04 12.23
N PHE A 170 12.83 7.66 12.52
CA PHE A 170 13.35 7.66 13.88
C PHE A 170 13.60 9.08 14.41
N VAL A 171 14.18 9.96 13.59
CA VAL A 171 14.39 11.37 13.97
C VAL A 171 13.06 12.04 14.33
N GLN A 172 12.01 11.85 13.52
CA GLN A 172 10.70 12.44 13.79
C GLN A 172 10.05 11.84 15.05
N ALA A 173 10.16 10.53 15.27
CA ALA A 173 9.64 9.90 16.49
C ALA A 173 10.33 10.41 17.76
N ARG A 174 11.65 10.64 17.73
CA ARG A 174 12.40 11.21 18.86
C ARG A 174 12.03 12.65 19.20
N GLY A 175 11.35 13.37 18.30
CA GLY A 175 10.84 14.72 18.56
C GLY A 175 9.68 14.78 19.56
N TYR A 176 9.15 13.63 19.98
CA TYR A 176 8.02 13.52 20.91
C TYR A 176 8.48 13.04 22.31
N ALA A 177 7.71 13.39 23.33
CA ALA A 177 7.93 12.96 24.72
C ALA A 177 7.57 11.48 24.93
N LEU A 178 8.45 10.57 24.48
CA LEU A 178 8.26 9.12 24.64
C LEU A 178 8.59 8.66 26.07
N GLN A 179 7.86 7.67 26.58
CA GLN A 179 8.21 6.97 27.82
C GLN A 179 9.54 6.20 27.67
N PRO A 180 10.29 5.96 28.77
CA PRO A 180 11.60 5.32 28.71
C PRO A 180 11.64 3.96 28.00
N ALA A 181 10.59 3.14 28.17
CA ALA A 181 10.50 1.83 27.53
C ALA A 181 10.40 1.95 26.00
N GLU A 182 9.55 2.86 25.50
CA GLU A 182 9.44 3.18 24.08
C GLU A 182 10.73 3.79 23.51
N GLN A 183 11.45 4.62 24.27
CA GLN A 183 12.74 5.17 23.82
C GLN A 183 13.77 4.06 23.60
N GLN A 184 13.88 3.12 24.55
CA GLN A 184 14.77 1.96 24.42
C GLN A 184 14.37 1.10 23.21
N LEU A 185 13.08 0.79 23.08
CA LEU A 185 12.57 -0.03 21.99
C LEU A 185 12.79 0.63 20.62
N LEU A 186 12.65 1.95 20.54
CA LEU A 186 12.92 2.73 19.33
C LEU A 186 14.38 2.61 18.92
N ALA A 187 15.32 2.72 19.87
CA ALA A 187 16.74 2.54 19.61
C ALA A 187 17.08 1.11 19.14
N GLU A 188 16.52 0.07 19.77
CA GLU A 188 16.72 -1.32 19.34
C GLU A 188 16.26 -1.57 17.90
N VAL A 189 15.08 -1.03 17.54
CA VAL A 189 14.52 -1.16 16.19
C VAL A 189 15.37 -0.40 15.18
N GLU A 190 15.86 0.78 15.54
CA GLU A 190 16.74 1.59 14.68
C GLU A 190 18.07 0.90 14.41
N ASP A 191 18.75 0.43 15.45
CA ASP A 191 20.03 -0.25 15.33
C ASP A 191 19.92 -1.49 14.43
N TRP A 192 18.88 -2.30 14.66
CA TRP A 192 18.61 -3.45 13.81
C TRP A 192 18.31 -3.04 12.37
N THR A 193 17.45 -2.04 12.16
CA THR A 193 17.03 -1.61 10.82
C THR A 193 18.21 -1.07 10.02
N LEU A 194 19.07 -0.26 10.63
CA LEU A 194 20.26 0.29 9.99
C LEU A 194 21.32 -0.79 9.73
N ALA A 195 21.50 -1.74 10.64
CA ALA A 195 22.40 -2.88 10.41
C ALA A 195 21.89 -3.78 9.26
N ARG A 196 20.60 -4.08 9.25
CA ARG A 196 19.96 -4.90 8.22
C ARG A 196 19.97 -4.21 6.86
N LEU A 197 19.75 -2.90 6.82
CA LEU A 197 19.89 -2.11 5.60
C LEU A 197 21.32 -2.20 5.05
N ARG A 198 22.35 -1.97 5.88
CA ARG A 198 23.76 -2.10 5.45
C ARG A 198 24.06 -3.49 4.88
N GLN A 199 23.57 -4.54 5.53
CA GLN A 199 23.73 -5.93 5.07
C GLN A 199 23.06 -6.17 3.70
N LEU A 200 21.89 -5.57 3.48
CA LEU A 200 21.08 -5.80 2.27
C LEU A 200 21.36 -4.79 1.14
N THR A 201 22.16 -3.74 1.37
CA THR A 201 22.51 -2.76 0.34
C THR A 201 22.98 -3.39 -0.97
N PRO A 202 23.88 -4.40 -0.99
CA PRO A 202 24.29 -5.05 -2.25
C PRO A 202 23.11 -5.65 -3.02
N LEU A 203 22.15 -6.27 -2.32
CA LEU A 203 20.95 -6.84 -2.93
C LEU A 203 20.02 -5.74 -3.47
N LEU A 204 19.84 -4.63 -2.74
CA LEU A 204 19.04 -3.50 -3.21
C LEU A 204 19.63 -2.89 -4.50
N VAL A 205 20.95 -2.74 -4.57
CA VAL A 205 21.65 -2.27 -5.78
C VAL A 205 21.44 -3.23 -6.94
N GLN A 206 21.66 -4.54 -6.72
CA GLN A 206 21.43 -5.56 -7.74
C GLN A 206 19.99 -5.52 -8.27
N ARG A 207 19.02 -5.35 -7.38
CA ARG A 207 17.59 -5.36 -7.71
C ARG A 207 17.16 -4.12 -8.48
N ALA A 208 17.69 -2.94 -8.15
CA ALA A 208 17.52 -1.73 -8.95
C ALA A 208 18.05 -1.93 -10.37
N ALA A 209 19.26 -2.46 -10.53
CA ALA A 209 19.85 -2.76 -11.84
C ALA A 209 19.06 -3.83 -12.63
N SER A 210 18.39 -4.74 -11.92
CA SER A 210 17.61 -5.84 -12.52
C SER A 210 16.12 -5.48 -12.75
N GLY A 211 15.74 -4.20 -12.59
CA GLY A 211 14.38 -3.73 -12.88
C GLY A 211 13.32 -4.09 -11.84
N HIS A 212 13.70 -4.38 -10.59
CA HIS A 212 12.75 -4.66 -9.50
C HIS A 212 12.27 -3.40 -8.75
N VAL A 213 12.90 -2.24 -9.00
CA VAL A 213 12.38 -0.95 -8.54
C VAL A 213 11.31 -0.50 -9.51
N LEU A 214 10.11 -0.27 -9.01
CA LEU A 214 8.91 0.01 -9.79
C LEU A 214 8.32 1.33 -9.33
N ASP A 215 7.77 2.08 -10.27
CA ASP A 215 6.85 3.17 -9.94
C ASP A 215 5.50 2.58 -9.53
N GLY A 216 5.32 2.25 -8.25
CA GLY A 216 4.17 1.52 -7.72
C GLY A 216 2.99 2.40 -7.31
N HIS A 217 2.22 1.95 -6.31
CA HIS A 217 1.14 2.69 -5.66
C HIS A 217 1.66 3.62 -4.55
N GLY A 218 2.64 3.13 -3.78
CA GLY A 218 3.27 3.84 -2.65
C GLY A 218 2.49 3.85 -1.34
N ASP A 219 1.20 3.51 -1.36
CA ASP A 219 0.34 3.46 -0.17
C ASP A 219 -0.67 2.28 -0.19
N ALA A 220 -0.24 1.10 -0.66
CA ALA A 220 -1.10 -0.07 -0.87
C ALA A 220 -1.44 -0.83 0.43
N HIS A 221 -2.20 -0.20 1.32
CA HIS A 221 -2.72 -0.83 2.56
C HIS A 221 -4.24 -1.05 2.47
N LEU A 222 -4.84 -1.87 3.34
CA LEU A 222 -6.26 -2.28 3.21
C LEU A 222 -7.28 -1.13 3.20
N GLY A 223 -6.90 0.06 3.66
CA GLY A 223 -7.75 1.25 3.63
C GLY A 223 -7.82 1.92 2.25
N ASN A 224 -6.85 1.63 1.39
CA ASN A 224 -6.71 2.14 0.03
C ASN A 224 -6.95 1.03 -1.01
N ILE A 225 -7.67 -0.02 -0.61
CA ILE A 225 -8.07 -1.11 -1.49
C ILE A 225 -9.53 -1.43 -1.25
N ALA A 226 -10.32 -1.60 -2.31
CA ALA A 226 -11.75 -1.88 -2.25
C ALA A 226 -12.15 -3.02 -3.19
N LEU A 227 -13.29 -3.65 -2.89
CA LEU A 227 -14.04 -4.44 -3.86
C LEU A 227 -15.00 -3.52 -4.62
N VAL A 228 -14.74 -3.34 -5.91
CA VAL A 228 -15.56 -2.53 -6.82
C VAL A 228 -16.01 -3.42 -7.95
N ASP A 229 -17.33 -3.55 -8.14
CA ASP A 229 -17.93 -4.43 -9.14
C ASP A 229 -17.37 -5.88 -9.09
N GLY A 230 -17.15 -6.38 -7.87
CA GLY A 230 -16.60 -7.72 -7.61
C GLY A 230 -15.09 -7.85 -7.85
N ARG A 231 -14.37 -6.76 -8.13
CA ARG A 231 -12.92 -6.77 -8.42
C ARG A 231 -12.14 -6.00 -7.36
N VAL A 232 -10.96 -6.51 -7.03
CA VAL A 232 -10.02 -5.79 -6.16
C VAL A 232 -9.47 -4.58 -6.90
N ARG A 233 -9.55 -3.40 -6.29
CA ARG A 233 -9.04 -2.14 -6.81
C ARG A 233 -8.25 -1.39 -5.77
N LEU A 234 -7.02 -1.05 -6.11
CA LEU A 234 -6.22 -0.09 -5.37
C LEU A 234 -6.65 1.32 -5.81
N PHE A 235 -6.72 2.24 -4.86
CA PHE A 235 -7.04 3.64 -5.11
C PHE A 235 -6.27 4.52 -4.11
N ASP A 236 -6.18 5.81 -4.40
CA ASP A 236 -5.40 6.77 -3.62
C ASP A 236 -3.89 6.50 -3.63
N CYS A 237 -3.35 6.24 -4.83
CA CYS A 237 -1.92 6.19 -5.10
C CYS A 237 -1.27 7.55 -4.80
N VAL A 238 -0.12 7.52 -4.13
CA VAL A 238 0.64 8.72 -3.73
C VAL A 238 1.05 9.53 -4.96
N GLU A 239 0.44 10.69 -5.14
CA GLU A 239 0.66 11.58 -6.28
C GLU A 239 1.79 12.59 -6.07
N PHE A 240 2.13 12.86 -4.80
CA PHE A 240 2.91 14.03 -4.43
C PHE A 240 4.38 13.79 -4.11
N ASN A 241 4.74 12.57 -3.73
CA ASN A 241 6.12 12.22 -3.38
C ASN A 241 6.53 10.93 -4.10
N PRO A 242 7.28 11.03 -5.22
CA PRO A 242 7.81 9.87 -5.93
C PRO A 242 8.66 8.96 -5.04
N GLY A 243 9.35 9.49 -4.02
CA GLY A 243 10.14 8.69 -3.08
C GLY A 243 9.31 7.76 -2.20
N MET A 244 7.99 7.98 -2.10
CA MET A 244 7.07 7.05 -1.45
C MET A 244 6.48 6.02 -2.41
N ARG A 245 6.42 6.35 -3.71
CA ARG A 245 5.78 5.54 -4.75
C ARG A 245 6.75 4.63 -5.51
N ILE A 246 7.96 5.13 -5.78
CA ILE A 246 9.01 4.41 -6.49
C ILE A 246 9.86 3.66 -5.47
N MET A 247 9.69 2.35 -5.42
CA MET A 247 10.42 1.45 -4.51
C MET A 247 10.57 0.07 -5.13
N ASP A 248 11.37 -0.79 -4.49
CA ASP A 248 11.39 -2.22 -4.81
C ASP A 248 9.97 -2.82 -4.71
N GLY A 249 9.58 -3.68 -5.66
CA GLY A 249 8.25 -4.31 -5.65
C GLY A 249 7.92 -5.09 -4.37
N ILE A 250 8.93 -5.58 -3.63
CA ILE A 250 8.76 -6.23 -2.34
C ILE A 250 8.25 -5.25 -1.27
N ALA A 251 8.58 -3.95 -1.37
CA ALA A 251 8.13 -2.93 -0.42
C ALA A 251 6.60 -2.87 -0.35
N GLU A 252 5.92 -2.94 -1.48
CA GLU A 252 4.46 -2.80 -1.55
C GLU A 252 3.73 -4.01 -0.93
N ILE A 253 4.18 -5.24 -1.24
CA ILE A 253 3.65 -6.45 -0.58
C ILE A 253 4.01 -6.47 0.91
N ALA A 254 5.21 -6.00 1.28
CA ALA A 254 5.62 -5.87 2.67
C ALA A 254 4.69 -4.93 3.45
N PHE A 255 4.29 -3.81 2.84
CA PHE A 255 3.37 -2.87 3.47
C PHE A 255 2.00 -3.50 3.73
N LEU A 256 1.42 -4.16 2.74
CA LEU A 256 0.13 -4.82 2.86
C LEU A 256 0.18 -6.01 3.85
N CYS A 257 1.27 -6.78 3.85
CA CYS A 257 1.50 -7.82 4.86
C CYS A 257 1.59 -7.26 6.28
N MET A 258 2.32 -6.15 6.45
CA MET A 258 2.43 -5.46 7.74
C MET A 258 1.06 -4.96 8.20
N ASP A 259 0.27 -4.38 7.29
CA ASP A 259 -1.08 -3.86 7.54
C ASP A 259 -2.05 -4.96 8.01
N LEU A 260 -2.02 -6.14 7.37
CA LEU A 260 -2.78 -7.33 7.79
C LEU A 260 -2.35 -7.83 9.18
N GLN A 261 -1.04 -7.95 9.42
CA GLN A 261 -0.52 -8.42 10.71
C GLN A 261 -0.82 -7.44 11.85
N ALA A 262 -0.77 -6.13 11.58
CA ALA A 262 -1.14 -5.08 12.51
C ALA A 262 -2.62 -5.19 12.95
N ARG A 263 -3.50 -5.69 12.08
CA ARG A 263 -4.93 -5.96 12.36
C ARG A 263 -5.22 -7.38 12.87
N GLY A 264 -4.19 -8.19 13.10
CA GLY A 264 -4.36 -9.57 13.60
C GLY A 264 -4.65 -10.62 12.52
N HIS A 265 -4.67 -10.26 11.24
CA HIS A 265 -4.92 -11.18 10.12
C HIS A 265 -3.66 -11.91 9.66
N ARG A 266 -3.02 -12.63 10.60
CA ARG A 266 -1.75 -13.33 10.33
C ARG A 266 -1.93 -14.41 9.27
N ARG A 267 -3.01 -15.18 9.30
CA ARG A 267 -3.27 -16.27 8.35
C ARG A 267 -3.44 -15.73 6.93
N GLU A 268 -4.25 -14.70 6.78
CA GLU A 268 -4.53 -14.04 5.50
C GLU A 268 -3.27 -13.38 4.94
N CYS A 269 -2.40 -12.83 5.80
CA CYS A 269 -1.08 -12.33 5.40
C CYS A 269 -0.20 -13.43 4.77
N HIS A 270 -0.18 -14.64 5.33
CA HIS A 270 0.57 -15.75 4.75
C HIS A 270 -0.01 -16.23 3.42
N TRP A 271 -1.35 -16.32 3.33
CA TRP A 271 -2.02 -16.62 2.06
C TRP A 271 -1.68 -15.60 0.98
N LEU A 272 -1.79 -14.31 1.31
CA LEU A 272 -1.48 -13.22 0.39
C LEU A 272 -0.05 -13.33 -0.14
N LEU A 273 0.92 -13.46 0.76
CA LEU A 273 2.33 -13.54 0.38
C LEU A 273 2.61 -14.77 -0.50
N GLY A 274 2.04 -15.93 -0.14
CA GLY A 274 2.17 -17.15 -0.94
C GLY A 274 1.60 -16.99 -2.34
N ASP A 275 0.37 -16.47 -2.47
CA ASP A 275 -0.26 -16.25 -3.77
C ASP A 275 0.52 -15.23 -4.60
N TYR A 276 0.88 -14.08 -4.01
CA TYR A 276 1.68 -13.06 -4.68
C TYR A 276 2.96 -13.64 -5.29
N LEU A 277 3.68 -14.47 -4.52
CA LEU A 277 4.89 -15.13 -5.00
C LEU A 277 4.61 -16.19 -6.08
N GLU A 278 3.50 -16.94 -6.00
CA GLU A 278 3.10 -17.86 -7.06
C GLU A 278 2.97 -17.11 -8.41
N TYR A 279 2.46 -15.87 -8.41
CA TYR A 279 2.33 -15.04 -9.62
C TYR A 279 3.61 -14.30 -10.01
N ARG A 280 4.37 -13.75 -9.06
CA ARG A 280 5.58 -12.95 -9.36
C ARG A 280 6.86 -13.76 -9.52
N GLY A 281 6.97 -14.89 -8.83
CA GLY A 281 8.19 -15.71 -8.79
C GLY A 281 9.40 -15.06 -8.11
N ASP A 282 9.25 -13.88 -7.50
CA ASP A 282 10.34 -13.13 -6.86
C ASP A 282 10.62 -13.62 -5.43
N TYR A 283 10.98 -14.89 -5.30
CA TYR A 283 11.32 -15.50 -4.01
C TYR A 283 12.61 -14.93 -3.42
N ALA A 284 13.57 -14.53 -4.27
CA ALA A 284 14.82 -13.91 -3.81
C ALA A 284 14.56 -12.57 -3.09
N GLY A 285 13.55 -11.81 -3.52
CA GLY A 285 13.13 -10.57 -2.89
C GLY A 285 12.70 -10.71 -1.42
N LEU A 286 12.35 -11.92 -0.96
CA LEU A 286 11.96 -12.16 0.44
C LEU A 286 13.05 -11.79 1.45
N ALA A 287 14.32 -11.76 1.03
CA ALA A 287 15.40 -11.26 1.88
C ALA A 287 15.18 -9.81 2.37
N LEU A 288 14.44 -9.01 1.61
CA LEU A 288 14.08 -7.61 1.92
C LEU A 288 12.78 -7.46 2.71
N LEU A 289 11.96 -8.52 2.81
CA LEU A 289 10.57 -8.43 3.29
C LEU A 289 10.46 -7.81 4.68
N ASP A 290 11.23 -8.31 5.66
CA ASP A 290 11.13 -7.85 7.04
C ASP A 290 11.82 -6.50 7.27
N LEU A 291 12.79 -6.12 6.43
CA LEU A 291 13.32 -4.75 6.39
C LEU A 291 12.20 -3.78 6.01
N TYR A 292 11.47 -4.06 4.93
CA TYR A 292 10.37 -3.20 4.49
C TYR A 292 9.17 -3.23 5.45
N ARG A 293 8.83 -4.38 6.04
CA ARG A 293 7.76 -4.45 7.06
C ARG A 293 8.10 -3.62 8.30
N SER A 294 9.35 -3.66 8.76
CA SER A 294 9.83 -2.80 9.85
C SER A 294 9.76 -1.33 9.45
N TYR A 295 10.24 -0.98 8.26
CA TYR A 295 10.16 0.38 7.72
C TYR A 295 8.71 0.91 7.71
N TYR A 296 7.75 0.18 7.14
CA TYR A 296 6.35 0.62 7.09
C TYR A 296 5.66 0.61 8.45
N ALA A 297 6.00 -0.32 9.34
CA ALA A 297 5.53 -0.25 10.73
C ALA A 297 6.00 1.06 11.38
N MET A 298 7.26 1.46 11.18
CA MET A 298 7.79 2.74 11.66
C MET A 298 7.15 3.96 10.97
N VAL A 299 6.81 3.88 9.68
CA VAL A 299 6.02 4.93 9.01
C VAL A 299 4.67 5.11 9.71
N ARG A 300 3.94 4.02 9.98
CA ARG A 300 2.64 4.08 10.66
C ARG A 300 2.77 4.55 12.11
N ALA A 301 3.81 4.11 12.82
CA ALA A 301 4.10 4.56 14.18
C ALA A 301 4.30 6.08 14.22
N LYS A 302 5.15 6.61 13.34
CA LYS A 302 5.38 8.05 13.22
C LYS A 302 4.11 8.81 12.86
N VAL A 303 3.36 8.35 11.88
CA VAL A 303 2.13 9.03 11.43
C VAL A 303 1.11 9.13 12.58
N ALA A 304 1.06 8.15 13.47
CA ALA A 304 0.23 8.25 14.67
C ALA A 304 0.64 9.43 15.56
N LEU A 305 1.94 9.63 15.80
CA LEU A 305 2.46 10.76 16.57
C LEU A 305 2.21 12.11 15.88
N LEU A 306 2.33 12.20 14.55
CA LEU A 306 2.13 13.44 13.78
C LEU A 306 0.71 14.02 13.87
N ARG A 307 -0.25 13.25 14.38
CA ARG A 307 -1.61 13.74 14.68
C ARG A 307 -1.66 14.60 15.93
N GLU A 308 -0.64 14.50 16.77
CA GLU A 308 -0.52 15.22 18.03
C GLU A 308 0.55 16.32 17.93
N PRO A 309 0.37 17.45 18.63
CA PRO A 309 1.43 18.44 18.81
C PRO A 309 2.64 17.81 19.51
N ALA A 310 3.86 18.10 19.04
CA ALA A 310 5.10 17.53 19.60
C ALA A 310 5.30 17.82 21.11
N GLY A 311 4.69 18.88 21.63
CA GLY A 311 4.72 19.26 23.04
C GLY A 311 3.49 18.84 23.86
N ASN A 312 2.65 17.92 23.36
CA ASN A 312 1.47 17.47 24.09
C ASN A 312 1.88 16.77 25.41
N PRO A 313 1.57 17.33 26.60
CA PRO A 313 1.95 16.74 27.89
C PRO A 313 1.21 15.42 28.18
N ASP A 314 0.03 15.23 27.58
CA ASP A 314 -0.82 14.06 27.80
C ASP A 314 -0.66 13.00 26.69
N LEU A 315 0.37 13.16 25.84
CA LEU A 315 0.62 12.28 24.69
C LEU A 315 0.54 10.80 25.08
N ALA A 316 1.21 10.41 26.18
CA ALA A 316 1.32 9.03 26.62
C ALA A 316 -0.02 8.35 26.97
N ALA A 317 -1.06 9.15 27.28
CA ALA A 317 -2.40 8.64 27.58
C ALA A 317 -3.31 8.54 26.35
N GLY A 318 -2.90 9.15 25.22
CA GLY A 318 -3.70 9.28 24.01
C GLY A 318 -3.70 8.04 23.10
N ASP A 319 -4.72 7.97 22.24
CA ASP A 319 -4.84 6.91 21.21
C ASP A 319 -3.67 6.92 20.22
N ALA A 320 -3.17 8.10 19.86
CA ALA A 320 -2.01 8.27 19.00
C ALA A 320 -0.77 7.54 19.56
N TYR A 321 -0.52 7.65 20.87
CA TYR A 321 0.60 7.01 21.52
C TYR A 321 0.42 5.49 21.62
N ARG A 322 -0.80 5.02 21.92
CA ARG A 322 -1.12 3.58 21.88
C ARG A 322 -0.91 3.00 20.47
N GLU A 323 -1.31 3.73 19.43
CA GLU A 323 -1.09 3.33 18.04
C GLU A 323 0.40 3.31 17.70
N PHE A 324 1.17 4.32 18.13
CA PHE A 324 2.63 4.35 18.01
C PHE A 324 3.28 3.13 18.67
N SER A 325 3.02 2.86 19.95
CA SER A 325 3.62 1.75 20.70
C SER A 325 3.27 0.40 20.05
N ARG A 326 2.04 0.23 19.55
CA ARG A 326 1.61 -0.99 18.84
C ARG A 326 2.43 -1.24 17.57
N TYR A 327 2.65 -0.21 16.74
CA TYR A 327 3.45 -0.37 15.52
C TYR A 327 4.94 -0.50 15.82
N LEU A 328 5.46 0.18 16.85
CA LEU A 328 6.85 0.03 17.27
C LEU A 328 7.14 -1.40 17.75
N GLN A 329 6.23 -2.01 18.53
CA GLN A 329 6.31 -3.42 18.90
C GLN A 329 6.24 -4.35 17.68
N LEU A 330 5.42 -4.00 16.68
CA LEU A 330 5.34 -4.78 15.45
C LEU A 330 6.66 -4.71 14.66
N ALA A 331 7.27 -3.52 14.56
CA ALA A 331 8.60 -3.35 13.96
C ALA A 331 9.66 -4.21 14.66
N ARG A 332 9.66 -4.23 16.01
CA ARG A 332 10.55 -5.08 16.80
C ARG A 332 10.39 -6.57 16.54
N ARG A 333 9.17 -7.04 16.26
CA ARG A 333 8.92 -8.46 15.95
C ARG A 333 9.57 -8.90 14.65
N TYR A 334 9.64 -8.00 13.65
CA TYR A 334 10.33 -8.29 12.38
C TYR A 334 11.85 -8.35 12.54
N ALA A 335 12.40 -7.79 13.62
CA ALA A 335 13.82 -7.94 13.95
C ALA A 335 14.19 -9.33 14.51
N GLY A 336 13.20 -10.20 14.75
CA GLY A 336 13.42 -11.57 15.21
C GLY A 336 13.88 -12.51 14.09
N HIS A 337 14.57 -13.59 14.46
CA HIS A 337 14.97 -14.66 13.55
C HIS A 337 14.18 -15.93 13.89
N PRO A 338 13.07 -16.22 13.20
CA PRO A 338 12.38 -17.49 13.41
C PRO A 338 13.29 -18.66 12.95
N PRO A 339 13.19 -19.85 13.56
CA PRO A 339 13.93 -21.01 13.11
C PRO A 339 13.56 -21.37 11.67
N ALA A 340 14.57 -21.51 10.80
CA ALA A 340 14.37 -21.94 9.43
C ALA A 340 14.16 -23.46 9.37
N PHE A 341 13.19 -23.90 8.59
CA PHE A 341 13.00 -25.32 8.27
C PHE A 341 12.57 -25.47 6.82
N LEU A 342 12.86 -26.65 6.25
CA LEU A 342 12.41 -27.06 4.93
C LEU A 342 11.64 -28.37 5.07
N ALA A 343 10.39 -28.38 4.63
CA ALA A 343 9.58 -29.58 4.54
C ALA A 343 9.32 -29.92 3.07
N ILE A 344 9.67 -31.14 2.65
CA ILE A 344 9.45 -31.62 1.29
C ILE A 344 8.34 -32.67 1.31
N THR A 345 7.23 -32.39 0.64
CA THR A 345 6.15 -33.37 0.43
C THR A 345 6.31 -34.03 -0.94
N HIS A 346 6.39 -35.35 -1.00
CA HIS A 346 6.49 -36.11 -2.26
C HIS A 346 5.49 -37.28 -2.28
N GLY A 347 5.14 -37.78 -3.48
CA GLY A 347 4.17 -38.86 -3.68
C GLY A 347 3.25 -38.66 -4.89
N VAL A 348 2.49 -39.70 -5.26
CA VAL A 348 1.65 -39.77 -6.48
C VAL A 348 0.53 -38.72 -6.53
N SER A 349 0.03 -38.39 -7.72
CA SER A 349 -1.11 -37.47 -7.87
C SER A 349 -2.34 -37.98 -7.09
N GLY A 350 -3.12 -37.07 -6.50
CA GLY A 350 -4.30 -37.42 -5.69
C GLY A 350 -4.02 -37.88 -4.25
N SER A 351 -2.77 -38.06 -3.82
CA SER A 351 -2.43 -38.55 -2.47
C SER A 351 -2.64 -37.56 -1.30
N GLY A 352 -3.27 -36.41 -1.54
CA GLY A 352 -3.54 -35.41 -0.49
C GLY A 352 -2.38 -34.50 -0.08
N LYS A 353 -1.22 -34.56 -0.76
CA LYS A 353 -0.03 -33.73 -0.46
C LYS A 353 -0.36 -32.25 -0.33
N SER A 354 -1.08 -31.70 -1.31
CA SER A 354 -1.42 -30.27 -1.33
C SER A 354 -2.26 -29.88 -0.12
N THR A 355 -3.19 -30.74 0.30
CA THR A 355 -4.04 -30.52 1.46
C THR A 355 -3.23 -30.49 2.76
N VAL A 356 -2.30 -31.43 2.94
CA VAL A 356 -1.42 -31.45 4.12
C VAL A 356 -0.43 -30.28 4.12
N ALA A 357 0.19 -30.00 2.97
CA ALA A 357 1.13 -28.90 2.82
C ALA A 357 0.47 -27.53 3.09
N ASP A 358 -0.77 -27.33 2.64
CA ASP A 358 -1.52 -26.09 2.90
C ASP A 358 -1.79 -25.87 4.40
N ARG A 359 -2.21 -26.93 5.10
CA ARG A 359 -2.42 -26.88 6.56
C ARG A 359 -1.13 -26.62 7.32
N LEU A 360 -0.04 -27.31 6.94
CA LEU A 360 1.27 -27.12 7.57
C LEU A 360 1.81 -25.71 7.34
N ALA A 361 1.72 -25.20 6.11
CA ALA A 361 2.13 -23.84 5.76
C ALA A 361 1.36 -22.80 6.58
N GLY A 362 0.03 -22.95 6.70
CA GLY A 362 -0.79 -22.07 7.51
C GLY A 362 -0.46 -22.09 9.01
N ALA A 363 -0.17 -23.27 9.57
CA ALA A 363 0.16 -23.42 10.98
C ALA A 363 1.57 -22.94 11.34
N ALA A 364 2.55 -23.21 10.47
CA ALA A 364 3.95 -22.86 10.70
C ALA A 364 4.32 -21.44 10.20
N GLY A 365 3.43 -20.77 9.47
CA GLY A 365 3.73 -19.52 8.77
C GLY A 365 4.73 -19.71 7.62
N ALA A 366 4.84 -20.93 7.09
CA ALA A 366 5.78 -21.26 6.03
C ALA A 366 5.22 -20.88 4.65
N LEU A 367 6.12 -20.53 3.73
CA LEU A 367 5.76 -20.34 2.33
C LEU A 367 5.77 -21.67 1.60
N ARG A 368 4.70 -21.95 0.86
CA ARG A 368 4.60 -23.15 0.04
C ARG A 368 5.11 -22.86 -1.36
N ILE A 369 6.09 -23.64 -1.81
CA ILE A 369 6.56 -23.65 -3.19
C ILE A 369 6.04 -24.93 -3.87
N ARG A 370 5.47 -24.78 -5.06
CA ARG A 370 4.76 -25.84 -5.78
C ARG A 370 5.46 -26.15 -7.10
N SER A 371 6.04 -27.34 -7.23
CA SER A 371 6.80 -27.70 -8.44
C SER A 371 5.98 -27.60 -9.73
N ASP A 372 4.67 -27.84 -9.69
CA ASP A 372 3.78 -27.65 -10.85
C ASP A 372 3.63 -26.17 -11.25
N VAL A 373 3.56 -25.26 -10.27
CA VAL A 373 3.49 -23.80 -10.51
C VAL A 373 4.84 -23.29 -11.03
N GLU A 374 5.94 -23.73 -10.43
CA GLU A 374 7.29 -23.32 -10.86
C GLU A 374 7.58 -23.77 -12.30
N ARG A 375 7.20 -25.01 -12.65
CA ARG A 375 7.29 -25.49 -14.04
C ARG A 375 6.47 -24.63 -14.98
N LYS A 376 5.21 -24.31 -14.65
CA LYS A 376 4.37 -23.42 -15.46
C LYS A 376 5.02 -22.06 -15.67
N ARG A 377 5.59 -21.46 -14.61
CA ARG A 377 6.24 -20.15 -14.69
C ARG A 377 7.45 -20.16 -15.64
N LEU A 378 8.25 -21.22 -15.61
CA LEU A 378 9.37 -21.41 -16.54
C LEU A 378 8.93 -21.48 -18.01
N PHE A 379 7.67 -21.81 -18.28
CA PHE A 379 7.05 -21.79 -19.61
C PHE A 379 6.18 -20.55 -19.86
N GLY A 380 6.26 -19.52 -19.00
CA GLY A 380 5.48 -18.29 -19.14
C GLY A 380 3.98 -18.44 -18.86
N LEU A 381 3.57 -19.54 -18.22
CA LEU A 381 2.17 -19.82 -17.87
C LEU A 381 1.85 -19.32 -16.46
N ALA A 382 0.66 -18.76 -16.27
CA ALA A 382 0.16 -18.41 -14.94
C ALA A 382 -0.12 -19.66 -14.08
N PRO A 383 -0.10 -19.57 -12.73
CA PRO A 383 -0.30 -20.72 -11.84
C PRO A 383 -1.54 -21.59 -12.16
N GLU A 384 -2.65 -20.94 -12.52
CA GLU A 384 -3.93 -21.60 -12.85
C GLU A 384 -4.15 -21.85 -14.34
N GLN A 385 -3.28 -21.32 -15.20
CA GLN A 385 -3.40 -21.51 -16.63
C GLN A 385 -3.21 -22.99 -16.97
N ARG A 386 -4.12 -23.53 -17.79
CA ARG A 386 -3.97 -24.87 -18.36
C ARG A 386 -2.91 -24.80 -19.46
N SER A 387 -2.02 -25.78 -19.48
CA SER A 387 -1.10 -25.99 -20.60
C SER A 387 -1.87 -26.45 -21.83
N ALA A 388 -1.36 -26.16 -23.03
CA ALA A 388 -1.99 -26.67 -24.25
C ALA A 388 -1.81 -28.20 -24.35
N PRO A 389 -2.71 -28.92 -25.05
CA PRO A 389 -2.51 -30.34 -25.33
C PRO A 389 -1.18 -30.57 -26.06
N GLY A 390 -0.28 -31.37 -25.48
CA GLY A 390 1.07 -31.65 -26.02
C GLY A 390 2.22 -30.99 -25.26
N ASP A 391 1.97 -29.94 -24.46
CA ASP A 391 3.00 -29.29 -23.64
C ASP A 391 3.37 -30.10 -22.39
N GLU A 392 2.56 -31.09 -22.00
CA GLU A 392 2.80 -31.91 -20.81
C GLU A 392 4.15 -32.65 -20.88
N ALA A 393 4.54 -33.18 -22.03
CA ALA A 393 5.82 -33.85 -22.21
C ALA A 393 7.02 -32.89 -22.03
N ARG A 394 6.83 -31.59 -22.31
CA ARG A 394 7.84 -30.54 -22.09
C ARG A 394 7.83 -30.03 -20.66
N LEU A 395 6.65 -29.75 -20.09
CA LEU A 395 6.48 -29.30 -18.71
C LEU A 395 6.99 -30.34 -17.71
N TYR A 396 6.71 -31.63 -17.93
CA TYR A 396 7.09 -32.72 -17.04
C TYR A 396 8.27 -33.55 -17.57
N GLY A 397 9.02 -33.02 -18.53
CA GLY A 397 10.20 -33.67 -19.11
C GLY A 397 11.40 -33.71 -18.17
N SER A 398 12.36 -34.58 -18.47
CA SER A 398 13.59 -34.77 -17.68
C SER A 398 14.45 -33.51 -17.54
N ALA A 399 14.38 -32.59 -18.50
CA ALA A 399 15.04 -31.28 -18.45
C ALA A 399 14.55 -30.40 -17.28
N MET A 400 13.35 -30.65 -16.75
CA MET A 400 12.73 -29.90 -15.65
C MET A 400 12.97 -30.55 -14.27
N SER A 401 13.74 -31.63 -14.21
CA SER A 401 14.09 -32.37 -12.99
C SER A 401 15.56 -32.23 -12.60
N ARG A 402 16.30 -31.32 -13.26
CA ARG A 402 17.74 -31.08 -13.03
C ARG A 402 17.98 -29.92 -12.09
#